data_AF-A0A0S6X6F6-F1
#
_entry.id   AF-A0A0S6X6F6-F1
#
_cell.length_a   1.000
_cell.length_b   1.000
_cell.length_c   1.000
_cell.angle_alpha   90.00
_cell.angle_beta   90.00
_cell.angle_gamma   90.00
#
_symmetry.space_group_name_H-M   'P 1'
#
loop_
_entity.id
_entity.type
_entity.pdbx_description
1 polymer ?
#
loop_
_entity_poly.entity_id
_entity_poly.type
_entity_poly.pdbx_seq_one_letter_code
_entity_poly.pdbx_strand_id
1 'polypeptide(L)'
;MSTRTRALIAALALLPLAQPALAQGDSKPITSKDPSALDIAKTPVTDLNLDSKEIPEVLTRAVEQPYDLTGLNSCAAIGQSVQEIFAAIGPDVDIPKEERDRISAGRVAKWVVSSFIPFRGLIREISGANDREREVRTAIQAGMTRRGFLKGVGASRGCDYPAAPATAEDIAAIEAELDRRDAEDKDGDKDAKDERGEEQDARTSKGVPIVNQPVVQGQN
;
A
#
# COMPACT_ATOMS: atom_id res chain seq x y z
N MET A 1 56.70 -24.39 -70.77
CA MET A 1 55.85 -25.54 -71.14
C MET A 1 56.00 -26.61 -70.07
N SER A 2 54.87 -27.13 -69.57
CA SER A 2 54.71 -28.35 -68.75
C SER A 2 54.95 -28.29 -67.22
N THR A 3 53.82 -28.04 -66.53
CA THR A 3 53.29 -28.68 -65.31
C THR A 3 54.02 -29.88 -64.70
N ARG A 4 54.11 -29.93 -63.35
CA ARG A 4 53.71 -31.12 -62.55
C ARG A 4 53.21 -30.74 -61.15
N THR A 5 51.95 -31.07 -60.93
CA THR A 5 51.17 -31.06 -59.68
C THR A 5 51.66 -32.15 -58.72
N ARG A 6 51.79 -31.85 -57.42
CA ARG A 6 51.61 -32.83 -56.33
C ARG A 6 50.90 -32.15 -55.17
N ALA A 7 49.70 -32.64 -54.90
CA ALA A 7 48.89 -32.31 -53.73
C ALA A 7 49.55 -32.88 -52.47
N LEU A 8 49.55 -32.09 -51.40
CA LEU A 8 49.66 -32.58 -50.03
C LEU A 8 48.51 -31.97 -49.24
N ILE A 9 47.64 -32.86 -48.79
CA ILE A 9 46.53 -32.65 -47.88
C ILE A 9 47.13 -32.42 -46.49
N ALA A 10 46.81 -31.30 -45.86
CA ALA A 10 47.00 -31.11 -44.42
C ALA A 10 45.70 -30.56 -43.83
N ALA A 11 44.99 -31.44 -43.13
CA ALA A 11 43.80 -31.14 -42.36
C ALA A 11 44.14 -30.18 -41.21
N LEU A 12 43.37 -29.10 -41.05
CA LEU A 12 43.42 -28.25 -39.86
C LEU A 12 42.01 -27.78 -39.47
N ALA A 13 41.48 -28.48 -38.46
CA ALA A 13 40.49 -28.07 -37.46
C ALA A 13 39.30 -27.18 -37.89
N LEU A 14 38.12 -27.79 -38.06
CA LEU A 14 36.85 -27.12 -37.82
C LEU A 14 36.72 -26.82 -36.32
N LEU A 15 36.79 -25.55 -35.93
CA LEU A 15 36.26 -25.10 -34.65
C LEU A 15 34.72 -25.08 -34.74
N PRO A 16 33.98 -25.74 -33.82
CA PRO A 16 32.56 -25.47 -33.68
C PRO A 16 32.44 -24.07 -33.07
N LEU A 17 31.97 -23.11 -33.87
CA LEU A 17 31.39 -21.88 -33.33
C LEU A 17 30.16 -22.32 -32.52
N ALA A 18 30.33 -22.45 -31.21
CA ALA A 18 29.24 -22.53 -30.26
C ALA A 18 28.41 -21.25 -30.43
N GLN A 19 27.32 -21.34 -31.19
CA GLN A 19 26.34 -20.29 -31.28
C GLN A 19 25.71 -20.16 -29.89
N PRO A 20 25.73 -18.97 -29.25
CA PRO A 20 24.92 -18.76 -28.07
C PRO A 20 23.47 -18.93 -28.51
N ALA A 21 22.81 -19.96 -28.00
CA ALA A 21 21.38 -20.08 -28.09
C ALA A 21 20.78 -18.79 -27.53
N LEU A 22 20.19 -17.97 -28.40
CA LEU A 22 19.39 -16.83 -28.01
C LEU A 22 18.15 -17.38 -27.31
N ALA A 23 18.25 -17.58 -26.00
CA ALA A 23 17.11 -17.67 -25.12
C ALA A 23 16.48 -16.26 -25.04
N GLN A 24 15.78 -15.86 -26.10
CA GLN A 24 14.82 -14.77 -26.03
C GLN A 24 13.62 -15.28 -25.23
N GLY A 25 13.76 -15.32 -23.90
CA GLY A 25 12.60 -15.37 -23.04
C GLY A 25 11.82 -14.09 -23.27
N ASP A 26 10.58 -14.22 -23.74
CA ASP A 26 9.60 -13.14 -23.86
C ASP A 26 9.45 -12.41 -22.52
N SER A 27 10.32 -11.44 -22.29
CA SER A 27 10.31 -10.54 -21.15
C SER A 27 9.35 -9.39 -21.45
N LYS A 28 8.13 -9.72 -21.88
CA LYS A 28 7.06 -8.73 -21.92
C LYS A 28 6.80 -8.30 -20.46
N PRO A 29 6.73 -6.99 -20.16
CA PRO A 29 6.43 -6.53 -18.81
C PRO A 29 5.17 -7.25 -18.30
N ILE A 30 5.17 -7.70 -17.04
CA ILE A 30 4.04 -8.40 -16.41
C ILE A 30 2.71 -7.62 -16.51
N THR A 31 2.80 -6.31 -16.77
CA THR A 31 1.70 -5.37 -17.01
C THR A 31 1.05 -5.49 -18.38
N SER A 32 1.63 -6.26 -19.32
CA SER A 32 1.25 -6.28 -20.74
C SER A 32 0.46 -7.53 -21.15
N LYS A 33 -0.16 -8.24 -20.20
CA LYS A 33 -1.01 -9.39 -20.48
C LYS A 33 -2.44 -8.91 -20.73
N ASP A 34 -2.91 -9.06 -21.96
CA ASP A 34 -4.33 -8.98 -22.26
C ASP A 34 -5.02 -10.15 -21.52
N PRO A 35 -6.07 -9.92 -20.72
CA PRO A 35 -6.70 -10.96 -19.94
C PRO A 35 -7.55 -11.84 -20.85
N SER A 36 -7.69 -13.11 -20.47
CA SER A 36 -8.57 -14.03 -21.16
C SER A 36 -10.04 -13.71 -20.83
N ALA A 37 -10.96 -14.07 -21.72
CA ALA A 37 -12.41 -13.94 -21.47
C ALA A 37 -12.88 -14.69 -20.21
N LEU A 38 -12.12 -15.69 -19.75
CA LEU A 38 -12.41 -16.46 -18.54
C LEU A 38 -12.02 -15.70 -17.25
N ASP A 39 -10.99 -14.84 -17.31
CA ASP A 39 -10.54 -14.01 -16.18
C ASP A 39 -11.53 -12.86 -15.91
N ILE A 40 -12.20 -12.40 -16.97
CA ILE A 40 -13.27 -11.38 -16.92
C ILE A 40 -14.45 -11.88 -16.07
N ALA A 41 -14.84 -13.15 -16.19
CA ALA A 41 -16.02 -13.67 -15.47
C ALA A 41 -15.84 -13.81 -13.95
N LYS A 42 -14.60 -13.82 -13.44
CA LYS A 42 -14.29 -14.07 -12.02
C LYS A 42 -14.01 -12.80 -11.22
N THR A 43 -14.06 -11.63 -11.84
CA THR A 43 -13.71 -10.38 -11.17
C THR A 43 -14.91 -9.87 -10.35
N PRO A 44 -14.83 -9.81 -9.02
CA PRO A 44 -15.91 -9.24 -8.21
C PRO A 44 -16.08 -7.76 -8.53
N VAL A 45 -17.32 -7.35 -8.81
CA VAL A 45 -17.71 -5.94 -8.99
C VAL A 45 -17.68 -5.28 -7.62
N THR A 46 -16.52 -4.75 -7.23
CA THR A 46 -16.43 -3.91 -6.03
C THR A 46 -16.63 -2.48 -6.48
N ASP A 47 -17.84 -1.96 -6.25
CA ASP A 47 -18.13 -0.55 -6.41
C ASP A 47 -17.44 0.21 -5.27
N LEU A 48 -16.25 0.72 -5.55
CA LEU A 48 -15.60 1.69 -4.67
C LEU A 48 -16.32 3.02 -4.91
N ASN A 49 -17.36 3.28 -4.13
CA ASN A 49 -17.93 4.62 -4.00
C ASN A 49 -16.89 5.50 -3.29
N LEU A 50 -15.87 5.93 -4.06
CA LEU A 50 -14.88 6.90 -3.62
C LEU A 50 -15.62 8.23 -3.49
N ASP A 51 -16.23 8.46 -2.33
CA ASP A 51 -16.78 9.76 -1.95
C ASP A 51 -15.76 10.83 -2.34
N SER A 52 -16.22 11.81 -3.12
CA SER A 52 -15.49 12.85 -3.85
C SER A 52 -14.58 13.72 -2.97
N LYS A 53 -13.60 13.13 -2.30
CA LYS A 53 -12.54 13.83 -1.60
C LYS A 53 -11.54 14.28 -2.65
N GLU A 54 -11.25 15.56 -2.64
CA GLU A 54 -10.21 16.19 -3.44
C GLU A 54 -8.88 15.43 -3.29
N ILE A 55 -8.11 15.31 -4.38
CA ILE A 55 -6.77 14.72 -4.32
C ILE A 55 -5.92 15.62 -3.42
N PRO A 56 -5.26 15.11 -2.36
CA PRO A 56 -4.38 15.92 -1.54
C PRO A 56 -3.31 16.62 -2.38
N GLU A 57 -3.07 17.91 -2.10
CA GLU A 57 -2.14 18.74 -2.88
C GLU A 57 -0.75 18.10 -3.01
N VAL A 58 -0.27 17.43 -1.95
CA VAL A 58 1.02 16.72 -1.95
C VAL A 58 1.10 15.64 -3.05
N LEU A 59 -0.04 15.01 -3.38
CA LEU A 59 -0.10 14.00 -4.44
C LEU A 59 -0.27 14.64 -5.82
N THR A 60 -1.00 15.75 -5.93
CA THR A 60 -1.05 16.54 -7.18
C THR A 60 0.35 17.04 -7.56
N ARG A 61 1.11 17.58 -6.61
CA ARG A 61 2.50 17.99 -6.81
C ARG A 61 3.39 16.81 -7.20
N ALA A 62 3.14 15.62 -6.65
CA ALA A 62 3.86 14.41 -7.04
C ALA A 62 3.57 13.99 -8.49
N VAL A 63 2.35 14.21 -9.01
CA VAL A 63 2.02 13.98 -10.42
C VAL A 63 2.79 14.94 -11.33
N GLU A 64 2.83 16.21 -10.97
CA GLU A 64 3.47 17.25 -11.78
C GLU A 64 5.01 17.16 -11.74
N GLN A 65 5.58 16.92 -10.56
CA GLN A 65 7.02 16.97 -10.31
C GLN A 65 7.48 15.85 -9.36
N PRO A 66 7.41 14.57 -9.79
CA PRO A 66 7.71 13.43 -8.93
C PRO A 66 9.17 13.39 -8.42
N TYR A 67 10.09 14.03 -9.13
CA TYR A 67 11.53 14.02 -8.83
C TYR A 67 12.09 15.40 -8.44
N ASP A 68 11.25 16.40 -8.19
CA ASP A 68 11.72 17.73 -7.79
C ASP A 68 12.31 17.72 -6.38
N LEU A 69 13.50 18.34 -6.27
CA LEU A 69 14.30 18.50 -5.06
C LEU A 69 14.40 19.96 -4.61
N THR A 70 13.68 20.88 -5.25
CA THR A 70 13.70 22.29 -4.91
C THR A 70 13.35 22.48 -3.43
N GLY A 71 14.24 23.15 -2.68
CA GLY A 71 14.08 23.37 -1.23
C GLY A 71 14.41 22.16 -0.33
N LEU A 72 14.70 20.98 -0.88
CA LEU A 72 15.00 19.76 -0.12
C LEU A 72 16.51 19.60 0.13
N ASN A 73 17.09 20.60 0.80
CA ASN A 73 18.54 20.71 1.02
C ASN A 73 19.03 20.06 2.34
N SER A 74 18.14 19.50 3.16
CA SER A 74 18.47 18.87 4.44
C SER A 74 17.69 17.57 4.66
N CYS A 75 18.20 16.69 5.51
CA CYS A 75 17.49 15.46 5.90
C CYS A 75 16.13 15.76 6.56
N ALA A 76 16.04 16.81 7.36
CA ALA A 76 14.79 17.26 7.96
C ALA A 76 13.75 17.66 6.90
N ALA A 77 14.15 18.40 5.86
CA ALA A 77 13.25 18.79 4.78
C ALA A 77 12.77 17.58 3.96
N ILE A 78 13.67 16.62 3.68
CA ILE A 78 13.31 15.36 3.01
C ILE A 78 12.33 14.56 3.88
N GLY A 79 12.64 14.39 5.17
CA GLY A 79 11.82 13.65 6.12
C GLY A 79 10.42 14.25 6.26
N GLN A 80 10.31 15.58 6.32
CA GLN A 80 9.02 16.27 6.33
C GLN A 80 8.22 15.98 5.05
N SER A 81 8.84 16.08 3.88
CA SER A 81 8.15 15.79 2.60
C SER A 81 7.70 14.32 2.50
N VAL A 82 8.51 13.38 3.00
CA VAL A 82 8.11 11.97 3.11
C VAL A 82 6.92 11.79 4.06
N GLN A 83 6.90 12.50 5.19
CA GLN A 83 5.81 12.45 6.16
C GLN A 83 4.51 13.06 5.64
N GLU A 84 4.57 14.13 4.85
CA GLU A 84 3.40 14.70 4.16
C GLU A 84 2.77 13.67 3.20
N ILE A 85 3.60 12.92 2.46
CA ILE A 85 3.12 11.83 1.59
C ILE A 85 2.55 10.69 2.45
N PHE A 86 3.22 10.29 3.53
CA PHE A 86 2.73 9.26 4.46
C PHE A 86 1.38 9.61 5.09
N ALA A 87 1.14 10.89 5.42
CA ALA A 87 -0.14 11.34 5.91
C ALA A 87 -1.26 11.18 4.85
N ALA A 88 -0.92 11.33 3.56
CA ALA A 88 -1.86 11.22 2.45
C ALA A 88 -2.17 9.76 2.03
N ILE A 89 -1.15 8.90 1.94
CA ILE A 89 -1.29 7.53 1.37
C ILE A 89 -0.93 6.40 2.33
N GLY A 90 -0.63 6.72 3.59
CA GLY A 90 -0.34 5.73 4.63
C GLY A 90 1.10 5.21 4.63
N PRO A 91 1.37 4.12 5.39
CA PRO A 91 2.71 3.57 5.56
C PRO A 91 3.33 3.07 4.26
N ASP A 92 4.66 3.04 4.25
CA ASP A 92 5.44 2.65 3.09
C ASP A 92 5.76 1.16 3.08
N VAL A 93 6.07 0.62 1.90
CA VAL A 93 6.25 -0.82 1.68
C VAL A 93 7.51 -1.38 2.35
N ASP A 94 8.37 -0.51 2.89
CA ASP A 94 9.56 -0.85 3.67
C ASP A 94 9.24 -1.19 5.15
N ILE A 95 7.98 -1.03 5.57
CA ILE A 95 7.47 -1.52 6.86
C ILE A 95 6.74 -2.87 6.62
N PRO A 96 6.87 -3.90 7.49
CA PRO A 96 6.19 -5.16 7.26
C PRO A 96 4.66 -5.04 7.33
N LYS A 97 3.96 -5.98 6.68
CA LYS A 97 2.55 -5.80 6.32
C LYS A 97 1.66 -5.69 7.56
N GLU A 98 1.95 -6.51 8.55
CA GLU A 98 1.22 -6.62 9.80
C GLU A 98 1.24 -5.27 10.54
N GLU A 99 2.40 -4.61 10.60
CA GLU A 99 2.56 -3.30 11.21
C GLU A 99 1.88 -2.21 10.37
N ARG A 100 1.98 -2.27 9.04
CA ARG A 100 1.24 -1.34 8.17
C ARG A 100 -0.27 -1.41 8.39
N ASP A 101 -0.80 -2.63 8.53
CA ASP A 101 -2.21 -2.87 8.77
C ASP A 101 -2.62 -2.32 10.16
N ARG A 102 -1.80 -2.53 11.20
CA ARG A 102 -1.98 -1.94 12.54
C ARG A 102 -1.95 -0.41 12.53
N ILE A 103 -0.94 0.18 11.88
CA ILE A 103 -0.79 1.64 11.71
C ILE A 103 -2.02 2.24 11.01
N SER A 104 -2.55 1.53 10.01
CA SER A 104 -3.71 1.97 9.24
C SER A 104 -5.01 1.82 10.05
N ALA A 105 -5.16 0.73 10.82
CA ALA A 105 -6.31 0.49 11.68
C ALA A 105 -6.44 1.55 12.78
N GLY A 106 -5.33 1.95 13.40
CA GLY A 106 -5.31 3.00 14.43
C GLY A 106 -5.56 4.43 13.91
N ARG A 107 -5.61 4.64 12.58
CA ARG A 107 -5.78 5.95 11.94
C ARG A 107 -7.12 6.00 11.21
N VAL A 108 -8.21 6.09 11.96
CA VAL A 108 -9.61 5.97 11.50
C VAL A 108 -10.08 7.07 10.47
N ALA A 109 -9.23 7.96 9.94
CA ALA A 109 -9.67 8.94 8.94
C ALA A 109 -8.58 9.42 7.97
N LYS A 110 -8.79 9.22 6.65
CA LYS A 110 -9.25 10.25 5.69
C LYS A 110 -9.04 9.81 4.23
N TRP A 111 -8.16 8.84 3.99
CA TRP A 111 -7.94 8.23 2.68
C TRP A 111 -7.54 6.76 2.88
N VAL A 112 -8.55 5.87 3.00
CA VAL A 112 -8.30 4.43 3.04
C VAL A 112 -8.02 4.01 1.61
N VAL A 113 -6.74 3.77 1.28
CA VAL A 113 -6.38 3.07 0.05
C VAL A 113 -6.76 1.61 0.25
N SER A 114 -8.06 1.30 0.15
CA SER A 114 -8.57 -0.05 0.25
C SER A 114 -7.96 -0.88 -0.86
N SER A 115 -6.90 -1.64 -0.54
CA SER A 115 -6.32 -2.65 -1.42
C SER A 115 -6.08 -2.14 -2.86
N PHE A 116 -5.20 -1.14 -3.04
CA PHE A 116 -4.75 -0.80 -4.39
C PHE A 116 -3.78 -1.88 -4.90
N ILE A 117 -4.35 -2.92 -5.49
CA ILE A 117 -3.65 -3.79 -6.43
C ILE A 117 -3.89 -3.13 -7.81
N PRO A 118 -2.88 -2.54 -8.47
CA PRO A 118 -3.01 -2.23 -9.90
C PRO A 118 -3.44 -3.52 -10.60
N PHE A 119 -4.23 -3.48 -11.68
CA PHE A 119 -4.74 -4.65 -12.44
C PHE A 119 -6.18 -5.15 -12.16
N ARG A 120 -6.98 -4.60 -11.22
CA ARG A 120 -8.42 -4.96 -11.14
C ARG A 120 -9.33 -4.20 -12.13
N GLY A 121 -8.83 -3.88 -13.32
CA GLY A 121 -9.46 -2.88 -14.21
C GLY A 121 -10.00 -3.36 -15.56
N LEU A 122 -9.75 -4.59 -15.99
CA LEU A 122 -9.86 -4.87 -17.43
C LEU A 122 -11.26 -4.93 -18.02
N ILE A 123 -12.30 -5.07 -17.19
CA ILE A 123 -13.70 -5.02 -17.64
C ILE A 123 -14.23 -3.59 -17.65
N ARG A 124 -13.77 -2.76 -16.71
CA ARG A 124 -14.22 -1.37 -16.54
C ARG A 124 -13.57 -0.43 -17.56
N GLU A 125 -12.39 -0.80 -18.07
CA GLU A 125 -11.69 -0.12 -19.16
C GLU A 125 -12.53 -0.04 -20.45
N ILE A 126 -13.38 -1.04 -20.73
CA ILE A 126 -14.24 -1.07 -21.93
C ILE A 126 -15.43 -0.10 -21.79
N SER A 127 -15.88 0.19 -20.55
CA SER A 127 -17.06 1.02 -20.29
C SER A 127 -16.77 2.52 -20.12
N GLY A 128 -15.50 2.93 -19.98
CA GLY A 128 -15.11 4.34 -19.82
C GLY A 128 -15.54 5.02 -18.52
N ALA A 129 -16.21 4.32 -17.60
CA ALA A 129 -17.07 4.93 -16.58
C ALA A 129 -16.38 5.52 -15.32
N ASN A 130 -15.05 5.75 -15.26
CA ASN A 130 -14.46 6.32 -14.05
C ASN A 130 -13.12 7.05 -14.21
N ASP A 131 -13.12 8.22 -14.86
CA ASP A 131 -11.92 9.05 -15.01
C ASP A 131 -11.38 9.55 -13.66
N ARG A 132 -12.26 9.86 -12.70
CA ARG A 132 -11.87 10.24 -11.34
C ARG A 132 -11.07 9.14 -10.65
N GLU A 133 -11.47 7.89 -10.77
CA GLU A 133 -10.71 6.75 -10.22
C GLU A 133 -9.31 6.66 -10.85
N ARG A 134 -9.18 6.94 -12.15
CA ARG A 134 -7.87 6.98 -12.81
C ARG A 134 -7.00 8.09 -12.25
N GLU A 135 -7.54 9.28 -12.04
CA GLU A 135 -6.80 10.40 -11.45
C GLU A 135 -6.34 10.10 -10.01
N VAL A 136 -7.24 9.59 -9.16
CA VAL A 136 -6.93 9.10 -7.81
C VAL A 136 -5.76 8.12 -7.86
N ARG A 137 -5.85 7.11 -8.74
CA ARG A 137 -4.84 6.07 -8.89
C ARG A 137 -3.48 6.62 -9.34
N THR A 138 -3.50 7.48 -10.35
CA THR A 138 -2.30 8.17 -10.85
C THR A 138 -1.64 8.98 -9.75
N ALA A 139 -2.42 9.71 -8.94
CA ALA A 139 -1.90 10.51 -7.84
C ALA A 139 -1.27 9.65 -6.73
N ILE A 140 -1.88 8.52 -6.35
CA ILE A 140 -1.25 7.58 -5.39
C ILE A 140 0.06 7.04 -5.96
N GLN A 141 0.05 6.60 -7.22
CA GLN A 141 1.23 6.04 -7.87
C GLN A 141 2.37 7.06 -7.94
N ALA A 142 2.05 8.31 -8.26
CA ALA A 142 3.00 9.41 -8.26
C ALA A 142 3.52 9.69 -6.84
N GLY A 143 2.65 9.68 -5.82
CA GLY A 143 3.05 9.80 -4.41
C GLY A 143 4.01 8.71 -3.95
N MET A 144 3.73 7.44 -4.28
CA MET A 144 4.62 6.30 -3.99
C MET A 144 5.97 6.47 -4.69
N THR A 145 5.95 6.84 -5.97
CA THR A 145 7.16 7.10 -6.77
C THR A 145 8.01 8.20 -6.14
N ARG A 146 7.40 9.34 -5.80
CA ARG A 146 8.07 10.47 -5.16
C ARG A 146 8.64 10.09 -3.81
N ARG A 147 7.87 9.40 -2.95
CA ARG A 147 8.34 8.94 -1.64
C ARG A 147 9.56 8.03 -1.76
N GLY A 148 9.50 7.05 -2.66
CA GLY A 148 10.63 6.14 -2.91
C GLY A 148 11.87 6.88 -3.40
N PHE A 149 11.70 7.83 -4.33
CA PHE A 149 12.79 8.68 -4.80
C PHE A 149 13.40 9.52 -3.67
N LEU A 150 12.59 10.21 -2.88
CA LEU A 150 13.06 11.04 -1.77
C LEU A 150 13.81 10.23 -0.72
N LYS A 151 13.32 9.03 -0.38
CA LYS A 151 14.03 8.11 0.51
C LYS A 151 15.36 7.64 -0.07
N GLY A 152 15.42 7.37 -1.38
CA GLY A 152 16.67 7.04 -2.06
C GLY A 152 17.69 8.19 -2.02
N VAL A 153 17.24 9.43 -2.26
CA VAL A 153 18.06 10.63 -2.13
C VAL A 153 18.54 10.81 -0.68
N GLY A 154 17.66 10.67 0.31
CA GLY A 154 18.03 10.77 1.72
C GLY A 154 19.04 9.70 2.14
N ALA A 155 18.86 8.46 1.69
CA ALA A 155 19.83 7.38 1.92
C ALA A 155 21.20 7.71 1.32
N SER A 156 21.25 8.23 0.08
CA SER A 156 22.51 8.66 -0.55
C SER A 156 23.21 9.80 0.21
N ARG A 157 22.46 10.56 1.01
CA ARG A 157 22.94 11.68 1.82
C ARG A 157 23.22 11.29 3.28
N GLY A 158 23.03 10.02 3.64
CA GLY A 158 23.22 9.53 5.01
C GLY A 158 22.15 10.02 6.00
N CYS A 159 20.93 10.24 5.53
CA CYS A 159 19.80 10.57 6.40
C CYS A 159 19.26 9.33 7.11
N ASP A 160 18.65 9.53 8.27
CA ASP A 160 17.94 8.49 9.01
C ASP A 160 16.47 8.39 8.60
N TYR A 161 15.77 7.35 9.06
CA TYR A 161 14.32 7.25 8.96
C TYR A 161 13.64 8.48 9.61
N PRO A 162 12.59 9.07 9.00
CA PRO A 162 11.86 8.63 7.81
C PRO A 162 12.40 9.17 6.47
N ALA A 163 13.49 9.93 6.47
CA ALA A 163 14.07 10.53 5.26
C ALA A 163 14.83 9.51 4.40
N ALA A 164 15.06 8.30 4.90
CA ALA A 164 15.64 7.15 4.21
C ALA A 164 14.74 5.91 4.40
N PRO A 165 15.02 4.79 3.69
CA PRO A 165 14.33 3.51 3.93
C PRO A 165 14.47 3.07 5.39
N ALA A 166 13.41 2.48 5.94
CA ALA A 166 13.44 1.94 7.29
C ALA A 166 14.49 0.83 7.42
N THR A 167 15.31 0.92 8.47
CA THR A 167 16.23 -0.15 8.86
C THR A 167 15.53 -1.19 9.73
N ALA A 168 16.20 -2.31 10.00
CA ALA A 168 15.68 -3.32 10.93
C ALA A 168 15.49 -2.77 12.35
N GLU A 169 16.33 -1.83 12.78
CA GLU A 169 16.20 -1.15 14.07
C GLU A 169 14.97 -0.25 14.10
N ASP A 170 14.73 0.52 13.04
CA ASP A 170 13.53 1.35 12.92
C ASP A 170 12.25 0.51 12.95
N ILE A 171 12.24 -0.62 12.24
CA ILE A 171 11.10 -1.55 12.21
C ILE A 171 10.85 -2.11 13.61
N ALA A 172 11.89 -2.57 14.32
CA ALA A 172 11.76 -3.07 15.68
C ALA A 172 11.23 -1.99 16.64
N ALA A 173 11.66 -0.74 16.49
CA ALA A 173 11.15 0.38 17.29
C ALA A 173 9.67 0.66 17.00
N ILE A 174 9.26 0.59 15.73
CA ILE A 174 7.85 0.74 15.31
C ILE A 174 7.00 -0.39 15.89
N GLU A 175 7.45 -1.64 15.79
CA GLU A 175 6.76 -2.81 16.34
C GLU A 175 6.58 -2.67 17.86
N ALA A 176 7.64 -2.31 18.58
CA ALA A 176 7.58 -2.10 20.03
C ALA A 176 6.67 -0.94 20.45
N GLU A 177 6.55 0.11 19.63
CA GLU A 177 5.56 1.18 19.83
C GLU A 177 4.13 0.68 19.61
N LEU A 178 3.88 -0.06 18.53
CA LEU A 178 2.56 -0.61 18.25
C LEU A 178 2.12 -1.61 19.32
N ASP A 179 3.02 -2.45 19.81
CA ASP A 179 2.74 -3.42 20.88
C ASP A 179 2.37 -2.74 22.19
N ARG A 180 3.06 -1.64 22.53
CA ARG A 180 2.71 -0.81 23.69
C ARG A 180 1.32 -0.21 23.54
N ARG A 181 1.02 0.38 22.38
CA ARG A 181 -0.31 0.95 22.10
C ARG A 181 -1.43 -0.09 22.17
N ASP A 182 -1.20 -1.28 21.61
CA ASP A 182 -2.18 -2.37 21.67
C ASP A 182 -2.37 -2.91 23.09
N ALA A 183 -1.37 -2.79 23.97
CA ALA A 183 -1.50 -3.12 25.39
C ALA A 183 -2.32 -2.06 26.14
N GLU A 184 -2.03 -0.78 25.91
CA GLU A 184 -2.77 0.35 26.48
C GLU A 184 -4.26 0.32 26.07
N ASP A 185 -4.56 0.06 24.80
CA ASP A 185 -5.94 -0.06 24.31
C ASP A 185 -6.70 -1.22 24.96
N LYS A 186 -6.03 -2.35 25.25
CA LYS A 186 -6.62 -3.50 25.95
C LYS A 186 -6.91 -3.20 27.41
N ASP A 187 -6.02 -2.48 28.08
CA ASP A 187 -6.21 -2.11 29.48
C ASP A 187 -7.34 -1.09 29.61
N GLY A 188 -7.41 -0.10 28.71
CA GLY A 188 -8.54 0.84 28.65
C GLY A 188 -9.89 0.16 28.38
N ASP A 189 -9.96 -0.87 27.54
CA ASP A 189 -11.21 -1.63 27.33
C ASP A 189 -11.62 -2.46 28.56
N LYS A 190 -10.65 -2.98 29.33
CA LYS A 190 -10.93 -3.66 30.61
C LYS A 190 -11.47 -2.67 31.64
N ASP A 191 -10.80 -1.55 31.83
CA ASP A 191 -11.23 -0.50 32.77
C ASP A 191 -12.65 -0.03 32.44
N ALA A 192 -12.93 0.22 31.14
CA ALA A 192 -14.26 0.62 30.70
C ALA A 192 -15.33 -0.49 30.87
N LYS A 193 -14.95 -1.78 30.81
CA LYS A 193 -15.87 -2.90 31.10
C LYS A 193 -16.16 -3.01 32.58
N ASP A 194 -15.15 -2.83 33.43
CA ASP A 194 -15.28 -2.90 34.88
C ASP A 194 -16.16 -1.73 35.38
N GLU A 195 -15.94 -0.50 34.90
CA GLU A 195 -16.80 0.66 35.22
C GLU A 195 -18.26 0.45 34.79
N ARG A 196 -18.50 -0.13 33.60
CA ARG A 196 -19.87 -0.46 33.14
C ARG A 196 -20.50 -1.57 33.97
N GLY A 197 -19.72 -2.52 34.46
CA GLY A 197 -20.17 -3.56 35.39
C GLY A 197 -20.60 -2.94 36.73
N GLU A 198 -19.76 -2.09 37.31
CA GLU A 198 -20.07 -1.38 38.55
C GLU A 198 -21.30 -0.47 38.43
N GLU A 199 -21.46 0.25 37.31
CA GLU A 199 -22.65 1.09 37.09
C GLU A 199 -23.94 0.26 36.94
N GLN A 200 -23.88 -0.91 36.29
CA GLN A 200 -25.02 -1.82 36.16
C GLN A 200 -25.39 -2.46 37.50
N ASP A 201 -24.41 -2.84 38.31
CA ASP A 201 -24.63 -3.37 39.66
C ASP A 201 -25.21 -2.30 40.60
N ALA A 202 -24.77 -1.04 40.47
CA ALA A 202 -25.33 0.10 41.20
C ALA A 202 -26.78 0.44 40.77
N ARG A 203 -27.15 0.25 39.49
CA ARG A 203 -28.53 0.43 39.00
C ARG A 203 -29.45 -0.72 39.44
N THR A 204 -28.93 -1.95 39.48
CA THR A 204 -29.70 -3.14 39.88
C THR A 204 -29.96 -3.15 41.39
N SER A 205 -29.01 -2.67 42.19
CA SER A 205 -29.16 -2.55 43.65
C SER A 205 -30.08 -1.41 44.12
N LYS A 206 -30.39 -0.42 43.25
CA LYS A 206 -31.34 0.67 43.52
C LYS A 206 -32.77 0.40 43.02
N GLY A 207 -33.14 -0.85 42.76
CA GLY A 207 -34.42 -1.25 42.18
C GLY A 207 -35.64 -0.46 42.70
N VAL A 208 -36.31 0.25 41.79
CA VAL A 208 -37.63 0.86 42.05
C VAL A 208 -38.63 -0.28 42.27
N PRO A 209 -39.36 -0.34 43.39
CA PRO A 209 -40.32 -1.41 43.61
C PRO A 209 -41.43 -1.31 42.56
N ILE A 210 -41.57 -2.35 41.74
CA ILE A 210 -42.70 -2.50 40.82
C ILE A 210 -43.94 -2.77 41.68
N VAL A 211 -44.70 -1.71 41.97
CA VAL A 211 -46.03 -1.84 42.57
C VAL A 211 -46.99 -2.21 41.45
N ASN A 212 -47.32 -3.50 41.33
CA ASN A 212 -48.38 -3.97 40.46
C ASN A 212 -49.73 -3.47 41.00
N GLN A 213 -50.25 -2.37 40.48
CA GLN A 213 -51.63 -1.99 40.72
C GLN A 213 -52.56 -2.78 39.78
N PRO A 214 -53.64 -3.38 40.30
CA PRO A 214 -54.57 -4.15 39.49
C PRO A 214 -55.37 -3.25 38.54
N VAL A 215 -55.39 -3.61 37.25
CA VAL A 215 -56.13 -2.91 36.20
C VAL A 215 -57.63 -3.16 36.41
N VAL A 216 -58.37 -2.11 36.79
CA VAL A 216 -59.83 -2.14 36.84
C VAL A 216 -60.36 -2.11 35.41
N GLN A 217 -60.87 -3.25 34.92
CA GLN A 217 -61.60 -3.34 33.66
C GLN A 217 -62.97 -2.66 33.84
N GLY A 218 -63.16 -1.52 33.18
CA GLY A 218 -64.45 -0.84 33.13
C GLY A 218 -65.49 -1.70 32.39
N GLN A 219 -66.60 -1.98 33.06
CA GLN A 219 -67.79 -2.58 32.44
C GLN A 219 -68.62 -1.47 31.78
N ASN A 220 -69.07 -1.75 30.55
CA ASN A 220 -69.99 -0.94 29.74
C ASN A 220 -71.34 -0.71 30.41
#